data_AF-A0A9W9QSJ4-F1
#
_entry.id   AF-A0A9W9QSJ4-F1
#
_cell.length_a   1.000
_cell.length_b   1.000
_cell.length_c   1.000
_cell.angle_alpha   90.00
_cell.angle_beta   90.00
_cell.angle_gamma   90.00
#
_symmetry.space_group_name_H-M   'P 1'
#
loop_
_entity.id
_entity.type
_entity.pdbx_description
1 polymer ?
#
loop_
_entity_poly.entity_id
_entity_poly.type
_entity_poly.pdbx_seq_one_letter_code
_entity_poly.pdbx_strand_id
1 'polypeptide(L)'
;MSFDIPTVAEIQLAAESGQRITRDDVSAISQVESAMTGHGPARGGPAATAQSLSMRQMNFEDKVDEVSRKPSTSISINDAEEIQATEGRAFNQPPGVGYVSAQVRSIAENNEALGLTAPADVPTFITKDEARGAQHAEALAYGGRNPRGGVAAQLQSAADKIDNSRRGSFASV
;
A
#
# COMPACT_ATOMS: atom_id res chain seq x y z
N MET A 1 -37.39 -9.37 -25.28
CA MET A 1 -35.98 -9.46 -24.86
C MET A 1 -36.02 -9.94 -23.43
N SER A 2 -35.55 -11.16 -23.12
CA SER A 2 -35.34 -11.52 -21.71
C SER A 2 -34.12 -10.72 -21.26
N PHE A 3 -34.31 -9.91 -20.23
CA PHE A 3 -33.21 -9.28 -19.55
C PHE A 3 -32.72 -10.31 -18.54
N ASP A 4 -31.87 -11.22 -19.01
CA ASP A 4 -31.25 -12.19 -18.11
C ASP A 4 -30.25 -11.43 -17.23
N ILE A 5 -30.62 -11.29 -15.96
CA ILE A 5 -29.75 -10.69 -14.95
C ILE A 5 -28.61 -11.67 -14.64
N PRO A 6 -27.35 -11.22 -14.56
CA PRO A 6 -26.27 -12.09 -14.12
C PRO A 6 -26.54 -12.58 -12.70
N THR A 7 -26.23 -13.84 -12.46
CA THR A 7 -26.32 -14.46 -11.15
C THR A 7 -25.23 -13.91 -10.22
N VAL A 8 -25.45 -14.04 -8.91
CA VAL A 8 -24.45 -13.67 -7.89
C VAL A 8 -23.11 -14.38 -8.13
N ALA A 9 -23.15 -15.65 -8.54
CA ALA A 9 -21.95 -16.44 -8.83
C ALA A 9 -21.19 -15.90 -10.05
N GLU A 10 -21.88 -15.49 -11.11
CA GLU A 10 -21.25 -14.90 -12.30
C GLU A 10 -20.59 -13.56 -11.97
N ILE A 11 -21.23 -12.73 -11.14
CA ILE A 11 -20.66 -11.45 -10.69
C ILE A 11 -19.42 -11.67 -9.83
N GLN A 12 -19.44 -12.66 -8.93
CA GLN A 12 -18.28 -13.02 -8.10
C GLN A 12 -17.14 -13.55 -8.97
N LEU A 13 -17.43 -14.47 -9.89
CA LEU A 13 -16.44 -15.03 -10.80
C LEU A 13 -15.81 -13.94 -11.70
N ALA A 14 -16.62 -12.99 -12.17
CA ALA A 14 -16.11 -11.85 -12.93
C ALA A 14 -15.12 -11.04 -12.09
N ALA A 15 -15.47 -10.68 -10.85
CA ALA A 15 -14.55 -10.00 -9.95
C ALA A 15 -13.28 -10.82 -9.68
N GLU A 16 -13.38 -12.13 -9.44
CA GLU A 16 -12.23 -13.01 -9.22
C GLU A 16 -11.30 -13.11 -10.43
N SER A 17 -11.86 -12.99 -11.65
CA SER A 17 -11.08 -12.93 -12.89
C SER A 17 -10.37 -11.58 -13.12
N GLY A 18 -10.50 -10.64 -12.19
CA GLY A 18 -9.95 -9.29 -12.28
C GLY A 18 -10.83 -8.32 -13.08
N GLN A 19 -12.07 -8.70 -13.42
CA GLN A 19 -12.98 -7.80 -14.12
C GLN A 19 -13.47 -6.70 -13.19
N ARG A 20 -13.37 -5.46 -13.68
CA ARG A 20 -13.89 -4.28 -12.99
C ARG A 20 -15.41 -4.23 -13.10
N ILE A 21 -16.08 -4.04 -11.98
CA ILE A 21 -17.54 -3.82 -11.89
C ILE A 21 -17.76 -2.31 -11.77
N THR A 22 -18.20 -1.70 -12.87
CA THR A 22 -18.39 -0.25 -12.95
C THR A 22 -19.72 0.19 -12.32
N ARG A 23 -19.86 1.50 -12.08
CA ARG A 23 -21.13 2.07 -11.62
C ARG A 23 -22.26 1.85 -12.64
N ASP A 24 -21.93 1.82 -13.92
CA ASP A 24 -22.89 1.58 -14.99
C ASP A 24 -23.37 0.13 -14.96
N ASP A 25 -22.47 -0.83 -14.72
CA ASP A 25 -22.83 -2.25 -14.53
C ASP A 25 -23.78 -2.42 -13.34
N VAL A 26 -23.47 -1.79 -12.21
CA VAL A 26 -24.32 -1.82 -11.00
C VAL A 26 -25.70 -1.22 -11.30
N SER A 27 -25.76 -0.09 -12.02
CA SER A 27 -27.01 0.56 -12.41
C SER A 27 -27.85 -0.34 -13.33
N ALA A 28 -27.22 -0.95 -14.34
CA ALA A 28 -27.89 -1.86 -15.27
C ALA A 28 -28.47 -3.08 -14.54
N ILE A 29 -27.67 -3.74 -13.69
CA ILE A 29 -28.11 -4.89 -12.89
C ILE A 29 -29.25 -4.49 -11.94
N SER A 30 -29.15 -3.34 -11.29
CA SER A 30 -30.20 -2.83 -10.38
C SER A 30 -31.52 -2.56 -11.10
N GLN A 31 -31.48 -1.99 -12.30
CA GLN A 31 -32.68 -1.70 -13.09
C GLN A 31 -33.36 -2.99 -13.53
N VAL A 32 -32.59 -3.98 -14.00
CA VAL A 32 -33.13 -5.29 -14.40
C VAL A 32 -33.70 -6.02 -13.19
N GLU A 33 -32.99 -6.07 -12.04
CA GLU A 33 -33.48 -6.71 -10.82
C GLU A 33 -34.79 -6.08 -10.35
N SER A 34 -34.88 -4.75 -10.41
CA SER A 34 -36.07 -4.02 -9.99
C SER A 34 -37.25 -4.26 -10.93
N ALA A 35 -36.99 -4.34 -12.24
CA ALA A 35 -38.02 -4.67 -13.23
C ALA A 35 -38.55 -6.11 -13.08
N MET A 36 -37.71 -7.06 -12.67
CA MET A 36 -38.09 -8.45 -12.48
C MET A 36 -38.81 -8.72 -11.15
N THR A 37 -38.32 -8.11 -10.06
CA THR A 37 -38.84 -8.36 -8.70
C THR A 37 -39.95 -7.40 -8.29
N GLY A 38 -40.11 -6.28 -9.01
CA GLY A 38 -41.06 -5.21 -8.67
C GLY A 38 -40.69 -4.42 -7.41
N HIS A 39 -39.51 -4.67 -6.86
CA HIS A 39 -38.98 -4.05 -5.64
C HIS A 39 -37.55 -3.55 -5.90
N GLY A 40 -37.02 -2.68 -5.03
CA GLY A 40 -35.62 -2.26 -5.14
C GLY A 40 -34.62 -3.43 -4.94
N PRO A 41 -33.30 -3.17 -5.07
CA PRO A 41 -32.25 -4.18 -4.95
C PRO A 41 -32.47 -5.13 -3.77
N ALA A 42 -32.56 -6.43 -4.05
CA ALA A 42 -32.79 -7.42 -3.00
C ALA A 42 -31.51 -7.63 -2.18
N ARG A 43 -31.65 -7.77 -0.87
CA ARG A 43 -30.50 -8.04 0.01
C ARG A 43 -29.86 -9.37 -0.38
N GLY A 44 -28.58 -9.32 -0.75
CA GLY A 44 -27.83 -10.51 -1.22
C GLY A 44 -28.15 -10.91 -2.67
N GLY A 45 -28.99 -10.14 -3.37
CA GLY A 45 -29.25 -10.32 -4.79
C GLY A 45 -28.08 -9.86 -5.68
N PRO A 46 -28.23 -10.01 -7.00
CA PRO A 46 -27.22 -9.59 -7.96
C PRO A 46 -26.82 -8.12 -7.85
N ALA A 47 -27.77 -7.18 -7.73
CA ALA A 47 -27.42 -5.77 -7.66
C ALA A 47 -26.70 -5.41 -6.36
N ALA A 48 -27.13 -5.97 -5.22
CA ALA A 48 -26.46 -5.75 -3.94
C ALA A 48 -25.03 -6.32 -3.94
N THR A 49 -24.84 -7.48 -4.58
CA THR A 49 -23.51 -8.09 -4.76
C THR A 49 -22.62 -7.22 -5.64
N ALA A 50 -23.12 -6.81 -6.82
CA ALA A 50 -22.40 -5.96 -7.75
C ALA A 50 -22.01 -4.63 -7.10
N GLN A 51 -22.93 -3.99 -6.37
CA GLN A 51 -22.66 -2.76 -5.63
C GLN A 51 -21.57 -2.96 -4.59
N SER A 52 -21.65 -4.04 -3.80
CA SER A 52 -20.65 -4.33 -2.76
C SER A 52 -19.25 -4.53 -3.35
N LEU A 53 -19.14 -5.28 -4.46
CA LEU A 53 -17.86 -5.53 -5.12
C LEU A 53 -17.32 -4.26 -5.78
N SER A 54 -18.16 -3.48 -6.47
CA SER A 54 -17.78 -2.20 -7.06
C SER A 54 -17.19 -1.24 -6.02
N MET A 55 -17.81 -1.14 -4.83
CA MET A 55 -17.28 -0.33 -3.73
C MET A 55 -15.93 -0.85 -3.21
N ARG A 56 -15.74 -2.17 -3.11
CA ARG A 56 -14.46 -2.74 -2.66
C ARG A 56 -13.34 -2.52 -3.69
N GLN A 57 -13.65 -2.67 -4.98
CA GLN A 57 -12.72 -2.39 -6.06
C GLN A 57 -12.30 -0.92 -6.09
N MET A 58 -13.25 0.00 -5.89
CA MET A 58 -12.95 1.43 -5.76
C MET A 58 -12.04 1.73 -4.57
N ASN A 59 -12.31 1.15 -3.40
CA ASN A 59 -11.45 1.33 -2.23
C ASN A 59 -10.02 0.81 -2.46
N PHE A 60 -9.88 -0.29 -3.21
CA PHE A 60 -8.56 -0.80 -3.60
C PHE A 60 -7.86 0.16 -4.56
N GLU A 61 -8.56 0.64 -5.60
CA GLU A 61 -8.02 1.63 -6.54
C GLU A 61 -7.58 2.91 -5.83
N ASP A 62 -8.40 3.45 -4.93
CA ASP A 62 -8.08 4.63 -4.13
C ASP A 62 -6.80 4.42 -3.31
N LYS A 63 -6.62 3.21 -2.76
CA LYS A 63 -5.43 2.90 -1.97
C LYS A 63 -4.17 2.74 -2.82
N VAL A 64 -4.29 2.13 -3.99
CA VAL A 64 -3.21 2.07 -4.98
C VAL A 64 -2.82 3.47 -5.45
N ASP A 65 -3.80 4.35 -5.67
CA ASP A 65 -3.59 5.75 -6.05
C ASP A 65 -2.91 6.55 -4.93
N GLU A 66 -3.25 6.30 -3.66
CA GLU A 66 -2.57 6.91 -2.53
C GLU A 66 -1.09 6.52 -2.49
N VAL A 67 -0.78 5.23 -2.67
CA VAL A 67 0.60 4.71 -2.64
C VAL A 67 1.38 5.13 -3.87
N SER A 68 0.75 5.22 -5.05
CA SER A 68 1.43 5.63 -6.29
C SER A 68 1.87 7.10 -6.30
N ARG A 69 1.23 7.94 -5.49
CA ARG A 69 1.64 9.35 -5.28
C ARG A 69 2.84 9.47 -4.35
N LYS A 70 3.18 8.43 -3.58
CA LYS A 70 4.35 8.42 -2.70
C LYS A 70 5.61 8.21 -3.55
N PRO A 71 6.73 8.88 -3.24
CA PRO A 71 7.99 8.55 -3.87
C PRO A 71 8.36 7.09 -3.59
N SER A 72 8.94 6.40 -4.57
CA SER A 72 9.20 4.96 -4.46
C SER A 72 10.02 4.58 -3.24
N THR A 73 10.90 5.45 -2.76
CA THR A 73 11.75 5.26 -1.58
C THR A 73 11.02 5.35 -0.24
N SER A 74 9.82 5.95 -0.22
CA SER A 74 8.99 6.07 0.99
C SER A 74 7.86 5.04 1.05
N ILE A 75 7.79 4.13 0.07
CA ILE A 75 6.84 3.02 0.10
C ILE A 75 7.30 2.05 1.20
N SER A 76 6.40 1.76 2.13
CA SER A 76 6.64 0.96 3.34
C SER A 76 5.94 -0.39 3.30
N ILE A 77 6.32 -1.29 4.21
CA ILE A 77 5.64 -2.59 4.37
C ILE A 77 4.16 -2.39 4.75
N ASN A 78 3.85 -1.39 5.56
CA ASN A 78 2.46 -1.07 5.93
C ASN A 78 1.62 -0.70 4.68
N ASP A 79 2.19 0.04 3.73
CA ASP A 79 1.51 0.36 2.47
C ASP A 79 1.16 -0.92 1.69
N ALA A 80 2.09 -1.88 1.67
CA ALA A 80 1.87 -3.16 1.02
C ALA A 80 0.79 -4.00 1.72
N GLU A 81 0.77 -4.01 3.05
CA GLU A 81 -0.25 -4.72 3.85
C GLU A 81 -1.65 -4.13 3.64
N GLU A 82 -1.78 -2.81 3.59
CA GLU A 82 -3.05 -2.14 3.36
C GLU A 82 -3.59 -2.39 1.93
N ILE A 83 -2.70 -2.37 0.93
CA ILE A 83 -3.06 -2.77 -0.44
C ILE A 83 -3.46 -4.24 -0.47
N GLN A 84 -2.72 -5.13 0.17
CA GLN A 84 -3.03 -6.56 0.23
C GLN A 84 -4.42 -6.83 0.82
N ALA A 85 -4.77 -6.14 1.91
CA ALA A 85 -6.05 -6.30 2.59
C ALA A 85 -7.23 -5.79 1.74
N THR A 86 -7.03 -4.71 0.99
CA THR A 86 -8.06 -4.14 0.10
C THR A 86 -8.21 -4.94 -1.19
N GLU A 87 -7.10 -5.41 -1.76
CA GLU A 87 -7.04 -6.24 -2.97
C GLU A 87 -7.78 -7.57 -2.81
N GLY A 88 -7.55 -8.29 -1.71
CA GLY A 88 -8.23 -9.55 -1.46
C GLY A 88 -9.74 -9.39 -1.29
N ARG A 89 -10.19 -8.23 -0.80
CA ARG A 89 -11.62 -7.90 -0.69
C ARG A 89 -12.23 -7.47 -2.02
N ALA A 90 -11.46 -6.78 -2.86
CA ALA A 90 -11.88 -6.28 -4.17
C ALA A 90 -12.12 -7.42 -5.17
N PHE A 91 -11.29 -8.46 -5.13
CA PHE A 91 -11.34 -9.57 -6.08
C PHE A 91 -11.78 -10.89 -5.46
N ASN A 92 -12.17 -10.93 -4.18
CA ASN A 92 -12.57 -12.15 -3.46
C ASN A 92 -11.54 -13.30 -3.54
N GLN A 93 -10.29 -12.99 -3.84
CA GLN A 93 -9.21 -13.95 -4.01
C GLN A 93 -8.14 -13.74 -2.93
N PRO A 94 -7.45 -14.80 -2.48
CA PRO A 94 -6.30 -14.63 -1.63
C PRO A 94 -5.21 -13.87 -2.41
N PRO A 95 -4.50 -12.94 -1.74
CA PRO A 95 -3.38 -12.25 -2.36
C PRO A 95 -2.28 -13.24 -2.75
N GLY A 96 -1.72 -13.07 -3.94
CA GLY A 96 -0.76 -14.01 -4.53
C GLY A 96 0.38 -13.35 -5.31
N VAL A 97 1.21 -14.17 -5.94
CA VAL A 97 2.31 -13.70 -6.80
C VAL A 97 1.71 -13.05 -8.06
N GLY A 98 2.20 -11.86 -8.43
CA GLY A 98 1.70 -11.09 -9.59
C GLY A 98 0.67 -10.01 -9.26
N TYR A 99 0.19 -9.98 -8.03
CA TYR A 99 -0.74 -8.98 -7.52
C TYR A 99 -0.03 -7.64 -7.23
N VAL A 100 -0.80 -6.55 -7.15
CA VAL A 100 -0.24 -5.20 -6.91
C VAL A 100 0.40 -5.14 -5.52
N SER A 101 -0.23 -5.76 -4.52
CA SER A 101 0.33 -5.86 -3.17
C SER A 101 1.71 -6.52 -3.14
N ALA A 102 1.93 -7.57 -3.94
CA ALA A 102 3.22 -8.25 -4.02
C ALA A 102 4.31 -7.34 -4.63
N GLN A 103 3.96 -6.52 -5.62
CA GLN A 103 4.88 -5.55 -6.22
C GLN A 103 5.24 -4.44 -5.24
N VAL A 104 4.25 -3.87 -4.54
CA VAL A 104 4.45 -2.83 -3.52
C VAL A 104 5.31 -3.37 -2.38
N ARG A 105 5.06 -4.61 -1.96
CA ARG A 105 5.89 -5.28 -0.94
C ARG A 105 7.34 -5.43 -1.38
N SER A 106 7.59 -5.84 -2.62
CA SER A 106 8.96 -5.95 -3.14
C SER A 106 9.68 -4.60 -3.14
N ILE A 107 9.00 -3.51 -3.48
CA ILE A 107 9.58 -2.15 -3.39
C ILE A 107 9.89 -1.80 -1.93
N ALA A 108 8.96 -2.05 -1.01
CA ALA A 108 9.14 -1.79 0.40
C ALA A 108 10.31 -2.59 1.01
N GLU A 109 10.41 -3.89 0.71
CA GLU A 109 11.51 -4.75 1.15
C GLU A 109 12.86 -4.26 0.59
N ASN A 110 12.90 -3.81 -0.67
CA ASN A 110 14.09 -3.20 -1.25
C ASN A 110 14.46 -1.87 -0.55
N ASN A 111 13.47 -1.04 -0.20
CA ASN A 111 13.71 0.18 0.55
C ASN A 111 14.26 -0.11 1.94
N GLU A 112 13.73 -1.10 2.65
CA GLU A 112 14.23 -1.52 3.96
C GLU A 112 15.67 -2.05 3.86
N ALA A 113 15.95 -2.88 2.86
CA ALA A 113 17.30 -3.41 2.62
C ALA A 113 18.33 -2.31 2.33
N LEU A 114 17.90 -1.24 1.63
CA LEU A 114 18.72 -0.06 1.33
C LEU A 114 18.72 0.98 2.46
N GLY A 115 17.92 0.78 3.52
CA GLY A 115 17.74 1.75 4.60
C GLY A 115 17.09 3.06 4.15
N LEU A 116 16.32 3.02 3.07
CA LEU A 116 15.63 4.17 2.46
C LEU A 116 14.26 4.44 3.08
N THR A 117 13.69 3.47 3.79
CA THR A 117 12.49 3.68 4.60
C THR A 117 12.84 4.61 5.75
N ALA A 118 12.70 5.92 5.54
CA ALA A 118 12.80 6.87 6.63
C ALA A 118 11.78 6.48 7.70
N PRO A 119 12.15 6.44 9.00
CA PRO A 119 11.15 6.47 10.05
C PRO A 119 10.31 7.72 9.79
N ALA A 120 8.99 7.61 10.01
CA ALA A 120 7.98 8.59 9.63
C ALA A 120 8.15 10.02 10.19
N ASP A 121 9.29 10.36 10.80
CA ASP A 121 9.60 11.69 11.31
C ASP A 121 11.11 11.97 11.46
N VAL A 122 11.94 11.56 10.50
CA VAL A 122 13.37 11.95 10.49
C VAL A 122 13.66 12.91 9.33
N PRO A 123 14.00 14.18 9.61
CA PRO A 123 14.33 15.17 8.59
C PRO A 123 15.43 14.66 7.66
N THR A 124 15.20 14.81 6.36
CA THR A 124 15.93 14.19 5.24
C THR A 124 17.37 14.71 5.05
N PHE A 125 17.90 15.51 5.98
CA PHE A 125 19.23 16.11 5.87
C PHE A 125 19.97 16.14 7.20
N ILE A 126 20.25 14.98 7.79
CA ILE A 126 21.13 14.94 8.97
C ILE A 126 22.57 15.13 8.54
N THR A 127 23.09 16.33 8.76
CA THR A 127 24.53 16.62 8.60
C THR A 127 25.33 15.98 9.73
N LYS A 128 26.64 15.78 9.54
CA LYS A 128 27.54 15.25 10.60
C LYS A 128 27.46 16.05 11.90
N ASP A 129 27.15 17.34 11.82
CA ASP A 129 27.01 18.21 12.98
C ASP A 129 25.69 17.99 13.73
N GLU A 130 24.61 17.68 13.02
CA GLU A 130 23.32 17.30 13.64
C GLU A 130 23.39 15.92 14.30
N ALA A 131 24.07 14.95 13.67
CA ALA A 131 24.33 13.65 14.28
C ALA A 131 25.17 13.79 15.57
N ARG A 132 26.15 14.69 15.59
CA ARG A 132 26.94 15.03 16.79
C ARG A 132 26.08 15.72 17.86
N GLY A 133 25.17 16.60 17.46
CA GLY A 133 24.20 17.24 18.36
C GLY A 133 23.29 16.23 19.05
N ALA A 134 22.75 15.27 18.29
CA ALA A 134 21.93 14.18 18.82
C ALA A 134 22.73 13.27 19.77
N GLN A 135 24.00 12.98 19.46
CA GLN A 135 24.90 12.24 20.36
C GLN A 135 25.13 12.96 21.69
N HIS A 136 25.30 14.28 21.66
CA HIS A 136 25.50 15.07 22.86
C HIS A 136 24.24 15.09 23.73
N ALA A 137 23.07 15.22 23.10
CA ALA A 137 21.78 15.18 23.80
C ALA A 137 21.47 13.80 24.40
N GLU A 138 21.71 12.72 23.66
CA GLU A 138 21.47 11.35 24.14
C GLU A 138 22.49 10.95 25.22
N ALA A 139 23.75 11.37 25.09
CA ALA A 139 24.76 11.18 26.14
C ALA A 139 24.39 11.92 27.42
N LEU A 140 23.84 13.14 27.34
CA LEU A 140 23.34 13.85 28.53
C LEU A 140 22.16 13.12 29.19
N ALA A 141 21.25 12.55 28.40
CA ALA A 141 20.10 11.81 28.90
C ALA A 141 20.47 10.48 29.59
N TYR A 142 21.54 9.83 29.14
CA TYR A 142 22.01 8.53 29.67
C TYR A 142 23.28 8.61 30.54
N GLY A 143 23.58 9.77 31.14
CA GLY A 143 24.66 9.90 32.13
C GLY A 143 26.06 9.78 31.53
N GLY A 144 26.27 10.31 30.33
CA GLY A 144 27.55 10.36 29.62
C GLY A 144 27.85 9.15 28.74
N ARG A 145 26.88 8.24 28.51
CA ARG A 145 27.07 7.06 27.64
C ARG A 145 25.97 6.98 26.60
N ASN A 146 26.36 6.92 25.32
CA ASN A 146 25.42 6.58 24.26
C ASN A 146 25.13 5.07 24.25
N PRO A 147 23.85 4.65 24.35
CA PRO A 147 23.50 3.25 24.32
C PRO A 147 23.79 2.63 22.95
N ARG A 148 24.31 1.39 22.93
CA ARG A 148 24.49 0.62 21.69
C ARG A 148 23.12 0.36 21.05
N GLY A 149 22.94 0.84 19.82
CA GLY A 149 21.67 0.76 19.10
C GLY A 149 20.70 1.92 19.37
N GLY A 150 21.10 2.91 20.18
CA GLY A 150 20.35 4.15 20.41
C GLY A 150 20.25 5.02 19.17
N VAL A 151 19.45 6.08 19.26
CA VAL A 151 19.09 6.94 18.11
C VAL A 151 20.35 7.50 17.47
N ALA A 152 21.33 7.94 18.26
CA ALA A 152 22.55 8.51 17.73
C ALA A 152 23.54 7.50 17.13
N ALA A 153 23.45 6.21 17.52
CA ALA A 153 24.19 5.14 16.85
C ALA A 153 23.58 4.82 15.48
N GLN A 154 22.25 4.88 15.37
CA GLN A 154 21.55 4.72 14.10
C GLN A 154 21.85 5.90 13.16
N LEU A 155 21.89 7.12 13.69
CA LEU A 155 22.25 8.32 12.93
C LEU A 155 23.69 8.31 12.42
N GLN A 156 24.66 7.85 13.22
CA GLN A 156 26.03 7.69 12.74
C GLN A 156 26.15 6.58 11.69
N SER A 157 25.48 5.45 11.89
CA SER A 157 25.48 4.39 10.88
C SER A 157 24.87 4.88 9.56
N ALA A 158 23.81 5.68 9.60
CA ALA A 158 23.22 6.30 8.43
C ALA A 158 24.18 7.31 7.76
N ALA A 159 24.82 8.17 8.54
CA ALA A 159 25.77 9.17 8.03
C ALA A 159 27.02 8.53 7.41
N ASP A 160 27.60 7.51 8.05
CA ASP A 160 28.78 6.80 7.55
C ASP A 160 28.48 6.01 6.28
N LYS A 161 27.26 5.44 6.16
CA LYS A 161 26.81 4.77 4.94
C LYS A 161 26.67 5.74 3.77
N ILE A 162 26.11 6.94 4.00
CA ILE A 162 25.97 7.97 2.96
C ILE A 162 27.35 8.45 2.47
N ASP A 163 28.29 8.67 3.38
CA ASP A 163 29.66 9.08 3.01
C ASP A 163 30.43 7.97 2.29
N ASN A 164 30.23 6.70 2.66
CA ASN A 164 30.85 5.58 1.97
C ASN A 164 30.31 5.42 0.54
N SER A 165 29.00 5.58 0.35
CA SER A 165 28.37 5.58 -0.98
C SER A 165 28.88 6.72 -1.87
N ARG A 166 29.14 7.91 -1.29
CA ARG A 166 29.73 9.06 -1.99
C ARG A 166 31.20 8.86 -2.37
N ARG A 167 31.96 8.03 -1.63
CA ARG A 167 33.36 7.72 -1.96
C ARG A 167 33.47 6.61 -3.01
N GLY A 168 32.56 5.64 -3.01
CA GLY A 168 32.52 4.57 -4.01
C GLY A 168 32.24 5.07 -5.43
N SER A 169 31.46 6.14 -5.59
CA SER A 169 31.14 6.72 -6.89
C SER A 169 32.27 7.57 -7.52
N PHE A 170 33.33 7.88 -6.77
CA PHE A 170 34.49 8.65 -7.26
C PHE A 170 35.74 7.79 -7.52
N ALA A 171 35.70 6.48 -7.27
CA ALA A 171 36.83 5.57 -7.47
C ALA A 171 36.78 4.80 -8.81
N SER A 172 35.79 5.09 -9.67
CA SER A 172 35.65 4.50 -11.00
C SER A 172 35.54 5.60 -12.06
N VAL A 173 36.65 6.29 -12.31
CA VAL A 173 36.95 7.02 -13.56
C VAL A 173 38.42 6.77 -13.90
#